data_AF-A0A920NUP0-F1
#
_entry.id   AF-A0A920NUP0-F1
#
_cell.length_a   1.000
_cell.length_b   1.000
_cell.length_c   1.000
_cell.angle_alpha   90.00
_cell.angle_beta   90.00
_cell.angle_gamma   90.00
#
_symmetry.space_group_name_H-M   'P 1'
#
loop_
_entity.id
_entity.type
_entity.pdbx_description
1 polymer ?
#
loop_
_entity_poly.entity_id
_entity_poly.type
_entity_poly.pdbx_seq_one_letter_code
_entity_poly.pdbx_strand_id
1 'polypeptide(L)'
;MALKVIKYLFLGVFLLLTLLLVIFVTGSKVSMDSDFSHTNATKDLPKFNPTIGNGIVNITIGDMTFRTRIAGFNGDSSKEVVILLHGFPVTSAMWLDLIGPLKEAGYKVVAFDQRGYSPLARPETLDSYQISEITKDIFAVADVIGAEEFHLMVMIGVLLWLVGSIIQSF
;
A
#
# COMPACT_ATOMS: atom_id res chain seq x y z
N MET A 1 -26.15 -49.95 -6.51
CA MET A 1 -24.79 -49.40 -6.35
C MET A 1 -24.71 -47.93 -6.77
N ALA A 2 -25.16 -47.58 -7.99
CA ALA A 2 -25.14 -46.20 -8.52
C ALA A 2 -25.84 -45.13 -7.64
N LEU A 3 -27.02 -45.42 -7.09
CA LEU A 3 -27.75 -44.46 -6.24
C LEU A 3 -26.98 -44.06 -4.97
N LYS A 4 -26.20 -44.98 -4.38
CA LYS A 4 -25.34 -44.69 -3.22
C LYS A 4 -24.18 -43.77 -3.61
N VAL A 5 -23.56 -44.02 -4.77
CA VAL A 5 -22.47 -43.18 -5.30
C VAL A 5 -22.96 -41.76 -5.57
N ILE A 6 -24.11 -41.61 -6.22
CA ILE A 6 -24.74 -40.30 -6.48
C ILE A 6 -25.03 -39.56 -5.17
N LYS A 7 -25.60 -40.23 -4.16
CA LYS A 7 -25.87 -39.63 -2.84
C LYS A 7 -24.60 -39.10 -2.17
N TYR A 8 -23.51 -39.87 -2.17
CA TYR A 8 -22.25 -39.42 -1.56
C TYR A 8 -21.58 -38.31 -2.36
N LEU A 9 -21.71 -38.30 -3.68
CA LEU A 9 -21.21 -37.22 -4.53
C LEU A 9 -21.95 -35.91 -4.24
N PHE A 10 -23.29 -35.93 -4.15
CA PHE A 10 -24.07 -34.77 -3.74
C PHE A 10 -23.71 -34.28 -2.34
N LEU A 11 -23.54 -35.20 -1.37
CA LEU A 11 -23.13 -34.85 -0.02
C LEU A 11 -21.72 -34.20 -0.02
N GLY A 12 -20.79 -34.74 -0.79
CA GLY A 12 -19.44 -34.19 -0.92
C GLY A 12 -19.42 -32.79 -1.52
N VAL A 13 -20.16 -32.56 -2.62
CA VAL A 13 -20.30 -31.24 -3.23
C VAL A 13 -20.95 -30.26 -2.27
N PHE A 14 -22.01 -30.66 -1.56
CA PHE A 14 -22.68 -29.81 -0.57
C PHE A 14 -21.74 -29.42 0.57
N LEU A 15 -20.98 -30.36 1.12
CA LEU A 15 -19.99 -30.09 2.17
C LEU A 15 -18.87 -29.16 1.68
N LEU A 16 -18.39 -29.35 0.45
CA LEU A 16 -17.35 -28.49 -0.14
C LEU A 16 -17.86 -27.06 -0.32
N LEU A 17 -19.07 -26.89 -0.87
CA LEU A 17 -19.68 -25.56 -1.04
C LEU A 17 -19.94 -24.88 0.31
N THR A 18 -20.36 -25.65 1.31
CA THR A 18 -20.56 -25.14 2.68
C THR A 18 -19.23 -24.68 3.27
N LEU A 19 -18.16 -25.47 3.12
CA LEU A 19 -16.82 -25.10 3.58
C LEU A 19 -16.31 -23.84 2.88
N LEU A 20 -16.47 -23.74 1.55
CA LEU A 20 -16.10 -22.55 0.79
C LEU A 20 -16.86 -21.31 1.25
N LEU A 21 -18.17 -21.44 1.51
CA LEU A 21 -18.99 -20.35 2.05
C LEU A 21 -18.50 -19.92 3.43
N VAL A 22 -18.18 -20.86 4.32
CA VAL A 22 -17.64 -20.56 5.65
C VAL A 22 -16.30 -19.84 5.54
N ILE A 23 -15.40 -20.29 4.66
CA ILE A 23 -14.11 -19.63 4.40
C ILE A 23 -14.35 -18.21 3.90
N PHE A 24 -15.24 -18.02 2.92
CA PHE A 24 -15.53 -16.70 2.35
C PHE A 24 -16.10 -15.74 3.39
N VAL A 25 -17.12 -16.15 4.15
CA VAL A 25 -17.77 -15.30 5.17
C VAL A 25 -16.82 -14.99 6.31
N THR A 26 -16.08 -15.99 6.78
CA THR A 26 -15.11 -15.80 7.88
C THR A 26 -13.96 -14.92 7.41
N GLY A 27 -13.40 -15.17 6.23
CA GLY A 27 -12.36 -14.34 5.63
C GLY A 27 -12.81 -12.89 5.43
N SER A 28 -14.04 -12.67 4.97
CA SER A 28 -14.62 -11.33 4.85
C SER A 28 -14.74 -10.63 6.22
N LYS A 29 -15.20 -11.33 7.25
CA LYS A 29 -15.34 -10.77 8.61
C LYS A 29 -14.01 -10.55 9.35
N VAL A 30 -12.98 -11.33 9.04
CA VAL A 30 -11.63 -11.20 9.62
C VAL A 30 -10.77 -10.22 8.81
N SER A 31 -11.24 -9.77 7.65
CA SER A 31 -10.52 -8.77 6.85
C SER A 31 -10.30 -7.48 7.65
N MET A 32 -9.11 -6.88 7.45
CA MET A 32 -8.63 -5.70 8.19
C MET A 32 -9.59 -4.49 8.14
N ASP A 33 -10.51 -4.47 7.18
CA ASP A 33 -11.40 -3.34 6.91
C ASP A 33 -12.88 -3.80 6.90
N SER A 34 -13.20 -4.92 7.55
CA SER A 34 -14.54 -5.51 7.56
C SER A 34 -15.63 -4.62 8.17
N ASP A 35 -15.25 -3.73 9.09
CA ASP A 35 -16.09 -2.73 9.73
C ASP A 35 -15.77 -1.29 9.26
N PHE A 36 -14.95 -1.13 8.23
CA PHE A 36 -14.42 0.14 7.73
C PHE A 36 -13.66 0.99 8.75
N SER A 37 -13.30 0.44 9.91
CA SER A 37 -12.57 1.18 10.96
C SER A 37 -11.23 1.69 10.44
N HIS A 38 -10.48 0.87 9.71
CA HIS A 38 -9.22 1.25 9.08
C HIS A 38 -9.42 2.34 8.01
N THR A 39 -10.44 2.22 7.17
CA THR A 39 -10.81 3.24 6.19
C THR A 39 -11.12 4.58 6.86
N ASN A 40 -11.96 4.58 7.90
CA ASN A 40 -12.35 5.80 8.59
C ASN A 40 -11.16 6.43 9.33
N ALA A 41 -10.36 5.63 10.04
CA ALA A 41 -9.12 6.09 10.66
C ALA A 41 -8.14 6.71 9.65
N THR A 42 -8.16 6.25 8.39
CA THR A 42 -7.35 6.84 7.31
C THR A 42 -7.91 8.18 6.83
N LYS A 43 -9.23 8.33 6.70
CA LYS A 43 -9.86 9.60 6.29
C LYS A 43 -9.53 10.75 7.24
N ASP A 44 -9.45 10.44 8.54
CA ASP A 44 -9.25 11.43 9.59
C ASP A 44 -7.77 11.78 9.83
N LEU A 45 -6.83 11.19 9.09
CA LEU A 45 -5.41 11.52 9.22
C LEU A 45 -5.13 12.96 8.79
N PRO A 46 -4.18 13.64 9.45
CA PRO A 46 -3.76 14.97 9.04
C PRO A 46 -3.19 14.94 7.61
N LYS A 47 -3.47 15.99 6.84
CA LYS A 47 -2.83 16.17 5.53
C LYS A 47 -1.34 16.43 5.72
N PHE A 48 -0.52 15.96 4.78
CA PHE A 48 0.91 16.21 4.80
C PHE A 48 1.21 17.72 4.87
N ASN A 49 2.15 18.07 5.75
CA ASN A 49 2.74 19.39 5.87
C ASN A 49 4.23 19.19 6.24
N PRO A 50 5.17 19.89 5.56
CA PRO A 50 6.61 19.80 5.82
C PRO A 50 7.06 20.07 7.27
N THR A 51 6.20 20.63 8.12
CA THR A 51 6.50 20.92 9.54
C THR A 51 6.01 19.86 10.53
N ILE A 52 5.32 18.80 10.08
CA ILE A 52 4.70 17.77 10.96
C ILE A 52 5.75 16.94 11.73
N GLY A 53 7.00 16.86 11.26
CA GLY A 53 8.04 16.06 11.90
C GLY A 53 7.95 14.60 11.48
N ASN A 54 7.05 13.85 12.15
CA ASN A 54 6.93 12.41 12.03
C ASN A 54 5.47 11.97 12.23
N GLY A 55 5.10 10.81 11.71
CA GLY A 55 3.80 10.19 11.98
C GLY A 55 3.15 9.61 10.73
N ILE A 56 1.82 9.54 10.74
CA ILE A 56 1.03 9.06 9.61
C ILE A 56 0.15 10.21 9.12
N VAL A 57 0.23 10.47 7.82
CA VAL A 57 -0.43 11.59 7.14
C VAL A 57 -1.11 11.12 5.87
N ASN A 58 -1.97 11.97 5.33
CA ASN A 58 -2.56 11.80 4.01
C ASN A 58 -1.83 12.65 2.97
N ILE A 59 -1.45 12.04 1.85
CA ILE A 59 -0.97 12.71 0.64
C ILE A 59 -2.03 12.50 -0.44
N THR A 60 -2.63 13.59 -0.93
CA THR A 60 -3.67 13.55 -1.96
C THR A 60 -3.06 13.89 -3.32
N ILE A 61 -3.31 13.03 -4.32
CA ILE A 61 -2.86 13.15 -5.71
C ILE A 61 -4.07 12.90 -6.60
N GLY A 62 -4.54 13.92 -7.31
CA GLY A 62 -5.78 13.85 -8.07
C GLY A 62 -6.97 13.49 -7.17
N ASP A 63 -7.66 12.41 -7.50
CA ASP A 63 -8.78 11.84 -6.76
C ASP A 63 -8.37 10.81 -5.70
N MET A 64 -7.10 10.41 -5.67
CA MET A 64 -6.57 9.41 -4.74
C MET A 64 -5.94 10.05 -3.51
N THR A 65 -6.10 9.41 -2.35
CA THR A 65 -5.40 9.78 -1.13
C THR A 65 -4.62 8.59 -0.57
N PHE A 66 -3.31 8.78 -0.48
CA PHE A 66 -2.35 7.80 -0.01
C PHE A 66 -2.10 8.00 1.48
N ARG A 67 -2.26 6.92 2.23
CA ARG A 67 -1.89 6.83 3.64
C ARG A 67 -0.38 6.69 3.73
N THR A 68 0.29 7.64 4.35
CA THR A 68 1.74 7.79 4.29
C THR A 68 2.37 7.90 5.66
N ARG A 69 3.37 7.07 5.94
CA ARG A 69 4.25 7.22 7.10
C ARG A 69 5.39 8.17 6.73
N ILE A 70 5.61 9.18 7.56
CA ILE A 70 6.69 10.16 7.37
C ILE A 70 7.58 10.23 8.61
N ALA A 71 8.85 10.56 8.40
CA ALA A 71 9.77 10.91 9.47
C ALA A 71 10.84 11.90 9.00
N GLY A 72 11.38 12.71 9.91
CA GLY A 72 12.49 13.62 9.64
C GLY A 72 12.11 14.96 9.02
N PHE A 73 10.82 15.26 8.87
CA PHE A 73 10.30 16.51 8.27
C PHE A 73 10.28 17.66 9.28
N ASN A 74 11.39 18.36 9.46
CA ASN A 74 11.52 19.47 10.40
C ASN A 74 11.67 20.84 9.71
N GLY A 75 11.20 20.98 8.46
CA GLY A 75 11.37 22.19 7.65
C GLY A 75 12.77 22.37 7.04
N ASP A 76 13.71 21.45 7.29
CA ASP A 76 15.03 21.46 6.70
C ASP A 76 15.00 20.88 5.28
N SER A 77 15.18 21.75 4.29
CA SER A 77 15.21 21.36 2.89
C SER A 77 16.51 20.68 2.45
N SER A 78 17.59 20.78 3.24
CA SER A 78 18.90 20.22 2.88
C SER A 78 19.01 18.70 3.03
N LYS A 79 18.09 18.10 3.79
CA LYS A 79 18.06 16.65 3.99
C LYS A 79 17.60 15.93 2.73
N GLU A 80 18.31 14.86 2.39
CA GLU A 80 17.92 13.95 1.32
C GLU A 80 16.63 13.19 1.68
N VAL A 81 15.87 12.82 0.66
CA VAL A 81 14.61 12.07 0.80
C VAL A 81 14.86 10.61 0.47
N VAL A 82 14.24 9.72 1.26
CA VAL A 82 14.14 8.29 0.97
C VAL A 82 12.67 7.92 0.85
N ILE A 83 12.28 7.41 -0.31
CA ILE A 83 10.95 6.82 -0.55
C ILE A 83 11.06 5.30 -0.40
N LEU A 84 10.26 4.74 0.50
CA LEU A 84 10.21 3.30 0.80
C LEU A 84 8.95 2.69 0.20
N LEU A 85 9.12 1.83 -0.80
CA LEU A 85 8.04 1.15 -1.50
C LEU A 85 7.90 -0.29 -1.00
N HIS A 86 6.75 -0.59 -0.40
CA HIS A 86 6.43 -1.94 0.04
C HIS A 86 6.13 -2.86 -1.16
N GLY A 87 5.97 -4.16 -0.94
CA GLY A 87 5.49 -5.08 -1.99
C GLY A 87 4.20 -5.81 -1.64
N PHE A 88 3.86 -6.81 -2.44
CA PHE A 88 2.75 -7.70 -2.16
C PHE A 88 3.18 -8.82 -1.18
N PRO A 89 2.35 -9.22 -0.20
CA PRO A 89 1.05 -8.67 0.23
C PRO A 89 1.17 -7.81 1.51
N VAL A 90 2.09 -6.85 1.54
CA VAL A 90 2.37 -6.05 2.75
C VAL A 90 2.04 -4.57 2.53
N THR A 91 2.01 -3.78 3.59
CA THR A 91 1.82 -2.31 3.54
C THR A 91 3.12 -1.60 3.92
N SER A 92 3.13 -0.27 3.93
CA SER A 92 4.28 0.51 4.42
C SER A 92 4.63 0.23 5.89
N ALA A 93 3.79 -0.50 6.63
CA ALA A 93 4.10 -0.98 7.98
C ALA A 93 5.35 -1.88 8.03
N MET A 94 5.72 -2.55 6.92
CA MET A 94 6.95 -3.37 6.88
C MET A 94 8.23 -2.58 7.17
N TRP A 95 8.18 -1.25 7.02
CA TRP A 95 9.33 -0.36 7.18
C TRP A 95 9.42 0.29 8.56
N LEU A 96 8.53 -0.03 9.51
CA LEU A 96 8.49 0.62 10.83
C LEU A 96 9.85 0.59 11.54
N ASP A 97 10.53 -0.55 11.49
CA ASP A 97 11.84 -0.72 12.13
C ASP A 97 12.99 -0.02 11.39
N LEU A 98 12.80 0.34 10.11
CA LEU A 98 13.79 1.03 9.28
C LEU A 98 13.61 2.56 9.28
N ILE A 99 12.39 3.05 9.46
CA ILE A 99 12.08 4.50 9.45
C ILE A 99 12.89 5.26 10.51
N GLY A 100 12.99 4.71 11.73
CA GLY A 100 13.76 5.30 12.83
C GLY A 100 15.25 5.48 12.49
N PRO A 101 15.97 4.40 12.16
CA PRO A 101 17.38 4.47 11.76
C PRO A 101 17.67 5.41 10.60
N LEU A 102 16.82 5.43 9.55
CA LEU A 102 17.00 6.35 8.43
C LEU A 102 16.83 7.82 8.83
N LYS A 103 15.82 8.11 9.66
CA LYS A 103 15.64 9.46 10.23
C LYS A 103 16.86 9.89 11.05
N GLU A 104 17.39 9.00 11.89
CA GLU A 104 18.58 9.25 12.72
C GLU A 104 19.85 9.46 11.89
N ALA A 105 19.95 8.78 10.74
CA ALA A 105 21.00 9.00 9.75
C ALA A 105 20.85 10.32 8.97
N GLY A 106 19.80 11.11 9.21
CA GLY A 106 19.61 12.44 8.63
C GLY A 106 18.67 12.51 7.44
N TYR A 107 17.99 11.43 7.08
CA TYR A 107 17.07 11.40 5.94
C TYR A 107 15.65 11.87 6.30
N LYS A 108 14.96 12.48 5.32
CA LYS A 108 13.49 12.57 5.30
C LYS A 108 12.94 11.26 4.75
N VAL A 109 12.16 10.53 5.54
CA VAL A 109 11.66 9.20 5.16
C VAL A 109 10.19 9.30 4.81
N VAL A 110 9.80 8.72 3.67
CA VAL A 110 8.42 8.63 3.21
C VAL A 110 8.12 7.19 2.83
N ALA A 111 7.11 6.60 3.46
CA ALA A 111 6.65 5.25 3.15
C ALA A 111 5.13 5.26 3.03
N PHE A 112 4.61 5.25 1.80
CA PHE A 112 3.17 5.27 1.54
C PHE A 112 2.62 3.89 1.22
N ASP A 113 1.36 3.67 1.60
CA ASP A 113 0.61 2.49 1.18
C ASP A 113 0.20 2.70 -0.28
N GLN A 114 0.77 1.91 -1.20
CA GLN A 114 0.56 2.02 -2.64
C GLN A 114 -0.91 1.87 -3.04
N ARG A 115 -1.22 2.22 -4.30
CA ARG A 115 -2.54 1.99 -4.89
C ARG A 115 -2.99 0.54 -4.68
N GLY A 116 -4.26 0.36 -4.32
CA GLY A 116 -4.85 -0.91 -3.89
C GLY A 116 -4.73 -1.18 -2.38
N TYR A 117 -3.72 -0.63 -1.71
CA TYR A 117 -3.52 -0.82 -0.26
C TYR A 117 -4.07 0.34 0.56
N SER A 118 -3.79 1.57 0.14
CA SER A 118 -4.40 2.78 0.73
C SER A 118 -5.92 2.76 0.58
N PRO A 119 -6.72 2.86 1.67
CA PRO A 119 -8.18 2.84 1.59
C PRO A 119 -8.82 3.83 0.62
N LEU A 120 -8.19 4.99 0.43
CA LEU A 120 -8.67 6.07 -0.43
C LEU A 120 -7.92 6.15 -1.77
N ALA A 121 -7.20 5.09 -2.15
CA ALA A 121 -6.49 4.97 -3.43
C ALA A 121 -6.61 3.53 -3.97
N ARG A 122 -7.85 3.08 -4.22
CA ARG A 122 -8.18 1.75 -4.76
C ARG A 122 -8.99 1.90 -6.04
N PRO A 123 -8.38 2.29 -7.17
CA PRO A 123 -9.10 2.40 -8.44
C PRO A 123 -9.71 1.05 -8.84
N GLU A 124 -10.85 1.08 -9.53
CA GLU A 124 -11.61 -0.14 -9.85
C GLU A 124 -11.10 -0.88 -11.08
N THR A 125 -10.43 -0.18 -12.00
CA THR A 125 -10.03 -0.75 -13.28
C THR A 125 -8.66 -1.42 -13.18
N LEU A 126 -8.49 -2.54 -13.90
CA LEU A 126 -7.23 -3.27 -13.93
C LEU A 126 -6.09 -2.44 -14.52
N ASP A 127 -6.38 -1.59 -15.51
CA ASP A 127 -5.39 -0.71 -16.15
C ASP A 127 -4.78 0.29 -15.17
N SER A 128 -5.52 0.65 -14.11
CA SER A 128 -4.97 1.48 -13.03
C SER A 128 -3.92 0.77 -12.18
N TYR A 129 -3.61 -0.51 -12.39
CA TYR A 129 -2.56 -1.22 -11.65
C TYR A 129 -1.35 -1.56 -12.51
N GLN A 130 -1.25 -0.98 -13.70
CA GLN A 130 -0.06 -1.08 -14.52
C GLN A 130 1.15 -0.42 -13.83
N ILE A 131 2.35 -0.92 -14.13
CA ILE A 131 3.60 -0.43 -13.52
C ILE A 131 3.83 1.06 -13.79
N SER A 132 3.43 1.55 -14.96
CA SER A 132 3.47 2.98 -15.30
C SER A 132 2.67 3.83 -14.31
N GLU A 133 1.51 3.34 -13.87
CA GLU A 133 0.65 4.04 -12.93
C GLU A 133 1.23 4.04 -11.50
N ILE A 134 1.78 2.92 -11.06
CA ILE A 134 2.52 2.86 -9.78
C ILE A 134 3.73 3.79 -9.80
N THR A 135 4.45 3.84 -10.92
CA THR A 135 5.61 4.72 -11.09
C THR A 135 5.19 6.19 -11.02
N LYS A 136 4.07 6.55 -11.67
CA LYS A 136 3.50 7.91 -11.59
C LYS A 136 3.15 8.30 -10.15
N ASP A 137 2.62 7.38 -9.34
CA ASP A 137 2.33 7.69 -7.93
C ASP A 137 3.59 8.06 -7.15
N ILE A 138 4.71 7.36 -7.39
CA ILE A 138 5.98 7.63 -6.70
C ILE A 138 6.43 9.07 -6.99
N PHE A 139 6.44 9.46 -8.26
CA PHE A 139 6.81 10.82 -8.67
C PHE A 139 5.82 11.86 -8.18
N ALA A 140 4.51 11.60 -8.26
CA ALA A 140 3.51 12.53 -7.74
C ALA A 140 3.58 12.70 -6.21
N VAL A 141 3.94 11.64 -5.47
CA VAL A 141 4.25 11.75 -4.04
C VAL A 141 5.50 12.60 -3.82
N ALA A 142 6.55 12.39 -4.61
CA ALA A 142 7.79 13.18 -4.57
C ALA A 142 7.52 14.68 -4.82
N ASP A 143 6.68 15.00 -5.81
CA ASP A 143 6.27 16.38 -6.12
C ASP A 143 5.55 17.03 -4.93
N VAL A 144 4.59 16.33 -4.30
CA VAL A 144 3.83 16.87 -3.16
C VAL A 144 4.73 17.14 -1.94
N ILE A 145 5.75 16.31 -1.71
CA ILE A 145 6.69 16.52 -0.61
C ILE A 145 7.83 17.48 -0.96
N GLY A 146 7.88 17.99 -2.19
CA GLY A 146 8.90 18.92 -2.67
C GLY A 146 10.28 18.28 -2.84
N ALA A 147 10.33 17.02 -3.28
CA ALA A 147 11.57 16.29 -3.51
C ALA A 147 11.89 16.23 -5.02
N GLU A 148 12.91 16.96 -5.45
CA GLU A 148 13.43 16.89 -6.83
C GLU A 148 14.28 15.62 -7.04
N GLU A 149 15.01 15.21 -6.01
CA GLU A 149 15.80 13.98 -5.98
C GLU A 149 15.46 13.17 -4.73
N PHE A 150 15.46 11.84 -4.87
CA PHE A 150 15.21 10.94 -3.76
C PHE A 150 15.89 9.58 -3.99
N HIS A 151 16.26 8.96 -2.88
CA HIS A 151 16.65 7.55 -2.84
C HIS A 151 15.39 6.70 -2.85
N LEU A 152 15.29 5.75 -3.76
CA LEU A 152 14.18 4.81 -3.82
C LEU A 152 14.61 3.45 -3.26
N MET A 153 13.97 3.00 -2.19
CA MET A 153 14.14 1.63 -1.69
C MET A 153 12.88 0.83 -1.95
N VAL A 154 13.04 -0.36 -2.52
CA VAL A 154 11.91 -1.23 -2.88
C VAL A 154 12.15 -2.64 -2.35
N MET A 155 11.08 -3.34 -1.99
CA MET A 155 11.17 -4.77 -1.69
C MET A 155 11.51 -5.56 -2.98
N ILE A 156 12.33 -6.61 -2.88
CA ILE A 156 12.79 -7.41 -4.03
C ILE A 156 11.67 -7.87 -4.96
N GLY A 157 10.49 -8.22 -4.42
CA GLY A 157 9.33 -8.63 -5.22
C GLY A 157 8.76 -7.51 -6.13
N VAL A 158 9.05 -6.25 -5.82
CA VAL A 158 8.65 -5.06 -6.60
C VAL A 158 9.78 -4.56 -7.50
N LEU A 159 11.04 -4.77 -7.10
CA LEU A 159 12.22 -4.42 -7.89
C LEU A 159 12.22 -5.10 -9.27
N LEU A 160 11.84 -6.39 -9.32
CA LEU A 160 11.80 -7.14 -10.58
C LEU A 160 10.80 -6.57 -11.60
N TRP A 161 9.83 -5.78 -11.14
CA TRP A 161 8.72 -5.24 -11.95
C TRP A 161 8.91 -3.76 -12.32
N LEU A 162 9.57 -2.96 -11.46
CA LEU A 162 9.76 -1.52 -11.68
C LEU A 162 10.96 -1.15 -12.56
N VAL A 163 12.06 -1.92 -12.50
CA VAL A 163 13.32 -1.56 -13.20
C VAL A 163 13.13 -1.43 -14.72
N GLY A 164 12.19 -2.19 -15.31
CA GLY A 164 11.89 -2.08 -16.74
C GLY A 164 11.17 -0.80 -17.16
N SER A 165 10.37 -0.19 -16.27
CA SER A 165 9.56 1.00 -16.60
C SER A 165 10.28 2.31 -16.27
N ILE A 166 11.07 2.33 -15.20
CA ILE A 166 11.80 3.53 -14.77
C ILE A 166 12.90 3.88 -15.77
N ILE A 167 13.60 2.88 -16.33
CA ILE A 167 14.66 3.10 -17.33
C ILE A 167 14.11 3.66 -18.65
N GLN A 168 12.85 3.39 -19.00
CA GLN A 168 12.23 3.90 -20.24
C GLN A 168 11.65 5.31 -20.10
N SER A 169 11.63 5.86 -18.88
CA SER A 169 11.07 7.18 -18.59
C SER A 169 12.14 8.28 -18.48
N PHE A 170 13.42 7.90 -18.69
CA PHE A 170 14.56 8.79 -18.91
C PHE A 170 14.99 8.72 -20.38
#